data_AF-A0AA88XVZ8-F1
#
_entry.id   AF-A0AA88XVZ8-F1
#
_cell.length_a   1.000
_cell.length_b   1.000
_cell.length_c   1.000
_cell.angle_alpha   90.00
_cell.angle_beta   90.00
_cell.angle_gamma   90.00
#
_symmetry.space_group_name_H-M   'P 1'
#
loop_
_entity.id
_entity.type
_entity.pdbx_description
1 polymer ?
#
loop_
_entity_poly.entity_id
_entity_poly.type
_entity_poly.pdbx_seq_one_letter_code
_entity_poly.pdbx_strand_id
1 'polypeptide(L)'
;MAIGLWKLVFSQKEPVILQRWLEFLEEHPSIRGVPKDTWDMFLNFTEQVGDDLSSYDDTEAWPSLFDDFVEYENDRQNQNVKSF
;
A
#
# COMPACT_ATOMS: atom_id res chain seq x y z
N MET A 1 15.29 -0.86 -2.94
CA MET A 1 15.72 -1.57 -1.71
C MET A 1 14.53 -1.91 -0.80
N ALA A 2 13.65 -0.96 -0.48
CA ALA A 2 12.49 -1.19 0.39
C ALA A 2 11.59 -2.39 -0.03
N ILE A 3 11.26 -2.49 -1.32
CA ILE A 3 10.45 -3.60 -1.88
C ILE A 3 10.99 -4.98 -1.48
N GLY A 4 12.29 -5.23 -1.66
CA GLY A 4 12.89 -6.51 -1.33
C GLY A 4 12.90 -6.81 0.18
N LEU A 5 13.04 -5.78 1.01
CA LEU A 5 13.00 -5.94 2.46
C LEU A 5 11.59 -6.26 2.97
N TRP A 6 10.54 -5.67 2.40
CA TRP A 6 9.17 -6.01 2.82
C TRP A 6 8.81 -7.44 2.43
N LYS A 7 9.18 -7.90 1.23
CA LYS A 7 9.04 -9.31 0.82
C LYS A 7 9.73 -10.25 1.82
N LEU A 8 10.89 -9.86 2.35
CA LEU A 8 11.60 -10.65 3.36
C LEU A 8 10.89 -10.65 4.72
N VAL A 9 10.49 -9.47 5.21
CA VAL A 9 9.82 -9.30 6.52
C VAL A 9 8.51 -10.08 6.58
N PHE A 10 7.73 -10.06 5.50
CA PHE A 10 6.43 -10.72 5.44
C PHE A 10 6.48 -12.14 4.86
N SER A 11 7.67 -12.71 4.66
CA SER A 11 7.85 -14.04 4.06
C SER A 11 7.15 -15.19 4.80
N GLN A 12 6.88 -15.04 6.10
CA GLN A 12 6.19 -16.06 6.92
C GLN A 12 4.67 -15.87 6.95
N LYS A 13 4.20 -14.61 6.86
CA LYS A 13 2.79 -14.24 6.89
C LYS A 13 2.63 -13.00 6.01
N GLU A 14 2.24 -13.24 4.77
CA GLU A 14 2.07 -12.20 3.76
C GLU A 14 0.68 -11.55 3.88
N PRO A 15 0.59 -10.24 4.18
CA PRO A 15 -0.67 -9.51 4.09
C PRO A 15 -1.15 -9.45 2.64
N VAL A 16 -2.45 -9.56 2.39
CA VAL A 16 -3.00 -9.51 1.02
C VAL A 16 -2.66 -8.19 0.33
N ILE A 17 -2.63 -7.10 1.09
CA ILE A 17 -2.32 -5.76 0.60
C ILE A 17 -0.86 -5.57 0.20
N LEU A 18 0.06 -6.45 0.66
CA LEU A 18 1.49 -6.30 0.40
C LEU A 18 1.79 -6.30 -1.09
N GLN A 19 1.25 -7.27 -1.83
CA GLN A 19 1.54 -7.35 -3.25
C GLN A 19 1.08 -6.09 -4.00
N ARG A 20 -0.12 -5.59 -3.70
CA ARG A 20 -0.67 -4.37 -4.30
C ARG A 20 0.19 -3.14 -3.95
N TRP A 21 0.64 -3.04 -2.71
CA TRP A 21 1.56 -1.98 -2.27
C TRP A 21 2.89 -2.01 -3.02
N LEU A 22 3.47 -3.20 -3.20
CA LEU A 22 4.73 -3.33 -3.92
C LEU A 22 4.59 -3.00 -5.41
N GLU A 23 3.48 -3.39 -6.05
CA GLU A 23 3.14 -3.01 -7.43
C GLU A 23 3.00 -1.49 -7.55
N PHE A 24 2.28 -0.84 -6.63
CA PHE A 24 2.16 0.62 -6.58
C PHE A 24 3.53 1.32 -6.56
N LEU A 25 4.44 0.85 -5.70
CA LEU A 25 5.80 1.41 -5.62
C LEU A 25 6.64 1.17 -6.88
N GLU A 26 6.41 0.06 -7.59
CA GLU A 26 7.10 -0.24 -8.86
C GLU A 26 6.57 0.61 -10.02
N GLU A 27 5.26 0.88 -10.05
CA GLU A 27 4.61 1.69 -11.09
C GLU A 27 4.83 3.21 -10.93
N HIS A 28 5.26 3.66 -9.74
CA HIS A 28 5.52 5.06 -9.43
C HIS A 28 7.01 5.33 -9.18
N PRO A 29 7.87 5.34 -10.23
CA PRO A 29 9.31 5.57 -10.10
C PRO A 29 9.67 6.97 -9.61
N SER A 30 8.71 7.90 -9.55
CA SER A 30 8.85 9.21 -8.89
C SER A 30 9.08 9.08 -7.38
N ILE A 31 8.64 7.98 -6.75
CA ILE A 31 8.88 7.67 -5.35
C ILE A 31 10.36 7.27 -5.19
N ARG A 32 11.21 8.26 -4.90
CA ARG A 32 12.67 8.07 -4.78
C ARG A 32 13.09 7.24 -3.57
N GLY A 33 12.19 6.98 -2.64
CA GLY A 33 12.44 6.19 -1.45
C GLY A 33 11.25 6.22 -0.50
N VAL A 34 11.19 5.21 0.36
CA VAL A 34 10.17 5.10 1.42
C VAL A 34 10.74 5.73 2.69
N PRO A 35 10.09 6.75 3.26
CA PRO A 35 10.47 7.31 4.56
C PRO A 35 10.41 6.26 5.67
N LYS A 36 11.26 6.40 6.70
CA LYS A 36 11.26 5.48 7.86
C LYS A 36 9.88 5.40 8.52
N ASP A 37 9.20 6.54 8.63
CA ASP A 37 7.86 6.65 9.21
C ASP A 37 6.83 5.78 8.45
N THR A 38 6.79 5.89 7.11
CA THR A 38 5.95 5.05 6.25
C THR A 38 6.29 3.57 6.38
N TRP A 39 7.58 3.23 6.49
CA TRP A 39 8.01 1.85 6.71
C TRP A 39 7.49 1.29 8.04
N ASP A 40 7.68 2.03 9.13
CA ASP A 40 7.28 1.61 10.47
C ASP A 40 5.76 1.51 10.60
N MET A 41 5.01 2.41 9.94
CA MET A 41 3.55 2.42 9.96
C MET A 41 2.91 1.37 9.04
N PHE A 42 3.64 0.81 8.08
CA PHE A 42 3.09 -0.16 7.12
C PHE A 42 2.49 -1.40 7.80
N LEU A 43 3.12 -1.92 8.86
CA LEU A 43 2.55 -3.06 9.58
C LEU A 43 1.19 -2.71 10.20
N ASN A 44 1.10 -1.55 10.85
CA ASN A 44 -0.15 -1.05 11.43
C ASN A 44 -1.22 -0.86 10.36
N PHE A 45 -0.83 -0.32 9.20
CA PHE A 45 -1.71 -0.18 8.04
C PHE A 45 -2.28 -1.56 7.62
N THR A 46 -1.43 -2.59 7.50
CA THR A 46 -1.91 -3.94 7.13
C THR A 46 -2.84 -4.58 8.16
N GLU A 47 -2.75 -4.20 9.43
CA GLU A 47 -3.58 -4.74 10.51
C GLU A 47 -4.89 -3.96 10.70
N GLN A 48 -4.89 -2.65 10.52
CA GLN A 48 -6.05 -1.77 10.76
C GLN A 48 -6.96 -1.64 9.55
N VAL A 49 -6.38 -1.49 8.36
CA VAL A 49 -7.13 -1.14 7.15
C VAL A 49 -7.74 -2.38 6.47
N GLY A 50 -7.17 -3.56 6.74
CA GLY A 50 -7.64 -4.83 6.21
C GLY A 50 -7.25 -5.08 4.74
N ASP A 51 -7.73 -6.19 4.20
CA ASP A 51 -7.31 -6.70 2.87
C ASP A 51 -7.93 -5.93 1.68
N ASP A 52 -8.97 -5.14 1.92
CA ASP A 52 -9.79 -4.49 0.89
C ASP A 52 -9.78 -2.96 0.96
N LEU A 53 -8.96 -2.36 1.82
CA LEU A 53 -8.89 -0.89 2.03
C LEU A 53 -10.19 -0.25 2.54
N SER A 54 -11.22 -1.04 2.87
CA SER A 54 -12.54 -0.53 3.25
C SER A 54 -12.56 0.22 4.57
N SER A 55 -11.58 -0.06 5.44
CA SER A 55 -11.45 0.54 6.76
C SER A 55 -10.42 1.68 6.78
N TYR A 56 -9.93 2.12 5.63
CA TYR A 56 -9.03 3.27 5.53
C TYR A 56 -9.77 4.57 5.84
N ASP A 57 -9.18 5.41 6.71
CA ASP A 57 -9.67 6.74 7.04
C ASP A 57 -8.58 7.77 6.73
N ASP A 58 -8.84 8.63 5.74
CA ASP A 58 -7.93 9.68 5.27
C ASP A 58 -7.83 10.88 6.23
N THR A 59 -8.65 10.90 7.29
CA THR A 59 -8.59 11.89 8.36
C THR A 59 -7.64 11.52 9.50
N GLU A 60 -7.17 10.26 9.51
CA GLU A 60 -6.17 9.78 10.46
C GLU A 60 -4.76 10.26 10.09
N ALA A 61 -3.83 10.18 11.04
CA ALA A 61 -2.45 10.64 10.87
C ALA A 61 -1.57 9.65 10.08
N TRP A 62 -2.11 9.08 9.00
CA TRP A 62 -1.35 8.21 8.12
C TRP A 62 -0.36 9.03 7.27
N PRO A 63 0.80 8.44 6.90
CA PRO A 63 1.67 9.01 5.90
C PRO A 63 0.93 9.22 4.58
N SER A 64 1.12 10.38 3.94
CA SER A 64 0.42 10.72 2.69
C SER A 64 0.64 9.72 1.54
N LEU A 65 1.71 8.91 1.63
CA LEU A 65 1.95 7.86 0.64
C LEU A 65 0.90 6.73 0.70
N PHE A 66 0.23 6.56 1.83
CA PHE A 66 -0.91 5.63 1.93
C PHE A 66 -2.16 6.22 1.28
N ASP A 67 -2.39 7.53 1.37
CA ASP A 67 -3.46 8.19 0.61
C ASP A 67 -3.28 7.96 -0.90
N ASP A 68 -2.06 8.24 -1.41
CA ASP A 68 -1.72 8.04 -2.82
C ASP A 68 -1.94 6.58 -3.26
N PHE A 69 -1.60 5.62 -2.39
CA PHE A 69 -1.79 4.20 -2.65
C PHE A 69 -3.26 3.77 -2.67
N VAL A 70 -4.06 4.28 -1.74
CA VAL A 70 -5.50 3.98 -1.66
C VAL A 70 -6.22 4.58 -2.87
N GLU A 71 -5.88 5.82 -3.24
CA GLU A 71 -6.38 6.45 -4.48
C GLU A 71 -6.02 5.61 -5.70
N TYR A 72 -4.76 5.18 -5.83
CA TYR A 72 -4.30 4.32 -6.92
C TYR A 72 -5.08 3.00 -7.02
N GLU A 73 -5.30 2.31 -5.91
CA GLU A 73 -6.02 1.04 -5.90
C GLU A 73 -7.51 1.21 -6.24
N ASN A 74 -8.14 2.28 -5.72
CA ASN A 74 -9.53 2.62 -6.04
C ASN A 74 -9.71 2.92 -7.54
N ASP A 75 -8.79 3.67 -8.14
CA ASP A 75 -8.80 3.95 -9.57
C ASP A 75 -8.61 2.68 -10.40
N ARG A 76 -7.71 1.79 -9.99
CA ARG A 76 -7.48 0.50 -10.66
C ARG A 76 -8.71 -0.39 -10.62
N GLN A 77 -9.40 -0.45 -9.48
CA GLN A 77 -10.68 -1.18 -9.36
C GLN A 77 -11.76 -0.58 -10.25
N ASN A 78 -11.89 0.76 -10.26
CA ASN A 78 -12.88 1.46 -11.09
C ASN A 78 -12.62 1.30 -12.60
N GLN A 79 -11.36 1.24 -13.03
CA GLN A 79 -10.99 0.99 -14.44
C GLN A 79 -11.29 -0.46 -14.86
N ASN A 80 -11.06 -1.43 -13.97
CA ASN A 80 -11.41 -2.83 -14.23
C ASN A 80 -12.93 -3.03 -14.36
N VAL A 81 -13.75 -2.27 -13.64
CA VAL A 81 -15.22 -2.30 -13.78
C VAL A 81 -15.71 -1.74 -15.12
N LYS A 82 -15.00 -0.77 -15.71
CA LYS A 82 -15.39 -0.13 -16.99
C LYS A 82 -15.06 -0.96 -18.24
N SER A 83 -14.35 -2.08 -18.08
CA SER A 83 -13.92 -2.94 -19.19
C SER A 83 -14.85 -4.14 -19.45
N PHE A 84 -16.05 -4.13 -18.87
CA PHE A 84 -17.14 -5.09 -19.12
C PHE A 84 -18.34 -4.43 -19.80
#